data_AF-A0AAV2FY61-F1
#
_entry.id   AF-A0AAV2FY61-F1
#
_cell.length_a   1.000
_cell.length_b   1.000
_cell.length_c   1.000
_cell.angle_alpha   90.00
_cell.angle_beta   90.00
_cell.angle_gamma   90.00
#
_symmetry.space_group_name_H-M   'P 1'
#
loop_
_entity.id
_entity.type
_entity.pdbx_description
1 polymer ?
#
loop_
_entity_poly.entity_id
_entity_poly.type
_entity_poly.pdbx_seq_one_letter_code
_entity_poly.pdbx_strand_id
1 'polypeptide(L)'
;MPILLLSGFSDGPNRGGVSGTRVTGTLFGYQKGRVNLSIQETPKCLPSAVVELAMQTSILQKDLGSGMLRIALECEERADNGDGNSNNNN
;
A
#
# COMPACT_ATOMS: atom_id res chain seq x y z
N MET A 1 19.57 6.64 8.08
CA MET A 1 18.56 6.12 7.14
C MET A 1 17.34 6.99 7.24
N PRO A 2 16.93 7.72 6.19
CA PRO A 2 15.59 8.29 6.17
C PRO A 2 14.57 7.17 5.96
N ILE A 3 13.70 6.97 6.95
CA ILE A 3 12.48 6.19 6.78
C ILE A 3 11.38 7.21 6.51
N LEU A 4 10.72 7.10 5.35
CA LEU A 4 9.56 7.90 5.03
C LEU A 4 8.34 7.06 5.40
N LEU A 5 7.75 7.40 6.55
CA LEU A 5 6.44 6.89 6.93
C LEU A 5 5.40 7.61 6.07
N LEU A 6 4.91 6.92 5.04
CA LEU A 6 3.72 7.36 4.33
C LEU A 6 2.53 7.07 5.25
N SER A 7 2.13 8.06 6.05
CA SER A 7 0.93 7.93 6.87
C SER A 7 -0.25 7.62 5.96
N GLY A 8 -0.94 6.52 6.25
CA GLY A 8 -1.98 5.97 5.40
C GLY A 8 -3.03 7.00 4.98
N PHE A 9 -3.56 6.78 3.79
CA PHE A 9 -4.77 7.40 3.24
C PHE A 9 -5.91 7.18 4.24
N SER A 10 -6.05 8.11 5.18
CA SER A 10 -7.13 8.11 6.13
C SER A 10 -8.34 8.64 5.38
N ASP A 11 -9.23 7.72 5.02
CA ASP A 11 -10.54 8.06 4.52
C ASP A 11 -11.20 9.01 5.51
N GLY A 12 -11.56 10.20 5.02
CA GLY A 12 -12.39 11.13 5.79
C GLY A 12 -13.71 10.45 6.15
N PRO A 13 -14.33 10.80 7.29
CA PRO A 13 -15.57 10.17 7.69
C PRO A 13 -16.69 10.55 6.69
N ASN A 14 -17.37 9.53 6.14
CA ASN A 14 -18.63 9.59 5.40
C ASN A 14 -18.64 10.15 3.97
N ARG A 15 -18.25 9.36 2.97
CA ARG A 15 -19.02 9.16 1.72
C ARG A 15 -18.82 7.72 1.25
N GLY A 16 -19.91 6.97 1.12
CA GLY A 16 -19.90 5.51 0.97
C GLY A 16 -18.99 4.99 -0.14
N GLY A 17 -18.32 3.88 0.15
CA GLY A 17 -17.80 2.95 -0.86
C GLY A 17 -16.28 2.76 -0.93
N VAL A 18 -15.62 2.41 0.18
CA VAL A 18 -14.41 1.56 0.11
C VAL A 18 -14.45 0.56 1.28
N SER A 19 -15.10 -0.58 1.06
CA SER A 19 -15.03 -1.73 1.98
C SER A 19 -13.73 -2.52 1.70
N GLY A 20 -12.59 -1.82 1.72
CA GLY A 20 -11.29 -2.36 1.33
C GLY A 20 -10.40 -2.62 2.54
N THR A 21 -9.66 -3.74 2.51
CA THR A 21 -8.63 -4.05 3.50
C THR A 21 -7.60 -2.92 3.53
N ARG A 22 -7.45 -2.26 4.68
CA ARG A 22 -6.43 -1.22 4.87
C ARG A 22 -5.05 -1.86 4.95
N VAL A 23 -4.14 -1.38 4.10
CA VAL A 23 -2.75 -1.84 4.06
C VAL A 23 -1.84 -0.63 4.24
N THR A 24 -0.78 -0.81 5.03
CA THR A 24 0.26 0.17 5.31
C THR A 24 1.47 -0.05 4.38
N GLY A 25 1.95 1.02 3.75
CA GLY A 25 3.19 1.02 2.97
C GLY A 25 4.29 1.84 3.66
N THR A 26 5.51 1.30 3.77
CA THR A 26 6.67 2.05 4.29
C THR A 26 7.75 2.17 3.24
N LEU A 27 8.18 3.40 2.93
CA LEU A 27 9.29 3.66 2.01
C LEU A 27 10.57 3.89 2.81
N PHE A 28 11.62 3.14 2.51
CA PHE A 28 12.90 3.23 3.19
C PHE A 28 14.07 3.06 2.23
N GLY A 29 15.21 3.68 2.55
CA GLY A 29 16.39 3.59 1.70
C GLY A 29 17.50 4.53 2.14
N TYR A 30 18.69 4.33 1.57
CA TYR A 30 19.81 5.26 1.74
C TYR A 30 19.68 6.41 0.75
N GLN A 31 20.09 7.63 1.13
CA GLN A 31 19.98 8.81 0.24
C GLN A 31 20.67 8.60 -1.13
N LYS A 32 21.83 7.93 -1.14
CA LYS A 32 22.58 7.55 -2.35
C LYS A 32 22.26 6.14 -2.87
N GLY A 33 21.25 5.49 -2.30
CA GLY A 33 20.82 4.15 -2.65
C GLY A 33 19.42 4.13 -3.28
N ARG A 34 19.00 2.94 -3.69
CA ARG A 34 17.64 2.69 -4.19
C ARG A 34 16.61 2.73 -3.06
N VAL A 35 15.38 3.02 -3.43
CA VAL A 35 14.22 3.02 -2.52
C VAL A 35 13.65 1.61 -2.43
N ASN A 36 13.27 1.21 -1.23
CA ASN A 36 12.49 0.00 -0.98
C ASN A 36 11.12 0.37 -0.42
N LEU A 37 10.08 -0.33 -0.88
CA LEU A 37 8.71 -0.24 -0.37
C LEU A 37 8.39 -1.54 0.36
N SER A 38 8.07 -1.46 1.65
CA SER A 38 7.45 -2.56 2.38
C SER A 38 5.94 -2.39 2.41
N ILE A 39 5.22 -3.50 2.22
CA ILE A 39 3.75 -3.55 2.24
C ILE A 39 3.34 -4.47 3.39
N GLN A 40 2.50 -3.98 4.30
CA GLN A 40 2.10 -4.69 5.52
C GLN A 40 0.65 -4.36 5.87
N GLU A 41 -0.09 -5.31 6.44
CA GLU A 41 -1.46 -5.02 6.92
C GLU A 41 -1.47 -3.96 8.04
N THR A 42 -0.54 -4.09 8.99
CA THR A 42 -0.38 -3.20 10.13
C THR A 42 1.11 -2.94 10.36
N PRO A 43 1.55 -1.74 10.78
CA PRO A 43 2.96 -1.40 11.03
C PRO A 43 3.64 -2.21 12.15
N LYS A 44 2.89 -3.05 12.87
CA LYS A 44 3.40 -3.94 13.93
C LYS A 44 3.69 -5.35 13.43
N CYS A 45 3.34 -5.66 12.19
CA CYS A 45 3.48 -6.98 11.60
C CYS A 45 4.70 -7.04 10.67
N LEU A 46 5.14 -8.26 10.36
CA LEU A 46 6.15 -8.47 9.33
C LEU A 46 5.60 -8.05 7.95
N PRO A 47 6.45 -7.55 7.04
CA PRO A 47 6.01 -7.17 5.71
C PRO A 47 5.59 -8.40 4.90
N SER A 48 4.42 -8.31 4.27
CA SER A 48 3.93 -9.34 3.35
C SER A 48 4.69 -9.29 2.02
N ALA A 49 5.19 -8.11 1.63
CA ALA A 49 6.04 -7.93 0.46
C ALA A 49 7.04 -6.78 0.67
N VAL A 50 8.21 -6.90 0.03
CA VAL A 50 9.21 -5.83 -0.07
C VAL A 50 9.66 -5.72 -1.52
N VAL A 51 9.62 -4.52 -2.07
CA VAL A 51 9.92 -4.25 -3.49
C VAL A 51 10.98 -3.16 -3.58
N GLU A 52 12.02 -3.37 -4.39
CA GLU A 52 13.02 -2.34 -4.71
C GLU A 52 12.57 -1.54 -5.94
N LEU A 53 12.50 -0.21 -5.81
CA LEU A 53 12.18 0.67 -6.91
C LEU A 53 13.44 1.01 -7.71
N ALA A 54 13.30 1.15 -9.02
CA ALA A 54 14.37 1.55 -9.93
C ALA A 54 14.78 3.04 -9.82
N MET A 55 14.60 3.68 -8.65
CA MET A 55 14.89 5.09 -8.41
C MET A 55 15.69 5.30 -7.11
N GLN A 56 16.42 6.42 -7.04
CA GLN A 56 17.16 6.79 -5.85
C GLN A 56 16.27 7.47 -4.80
N THR A 57 16.61 7.28 -3.52
CA THR A 57 15.86 7.88 -2.40
C THR A 57 15.91 9.41 -2.39
N SER A 58 17.02 10.01 -2.82
CA SER A 58 17.16 11.47 -2.94
C SER A 58 16.17 12.08 -3.94
N ILE A 59 15.96 11.41 -5.08
CA ILE A 59 15.01 11.84 -6.12
C ILE A 59 13.58 11.69 -5.60
N LEU A 60 13.26 10.53 -5.00
CA LEU A 60 11.95 10.29 -4.40
C LEU A 60 11.60 11.36 -3.35
N GLN A 61 12.53 11.69 -2.44
CA GLN A 61 12.32 12.72 -1.42
C GLN A 61 12.02 14.08 -2.02
N LYS A 62 12.72 14.44 -3.10
CA LYS A 62 12.49 15.68 -3.82
C LYS A 62 11.10 15.72 -4.46
N ASP A 63 10.71 14.65 -5.14
CA ASP A 63 9.43 14.57 -5.87
C ASP A 63 8.21 14.48 -4.93
N LEU A 64 8.38 13.81 -3.78
CA LEU A 64 7.40 13.83 -2.69
C LEU A 64 7.26 15.22 -2.09
N GLY A 65 8.39 15.90 -1.84
CA GLY A 65 8.38 17.28 -1.33
C GLY A 65 7.76 18.29 -2.30
N SER A 66 7.85 18.04 -3.61
CA SER A 66 7.19 18.89 -4.63
C SER A 66 5.74 18.52 -4.90
N GLY A 67 5.23 17.41 -4.35
CA GLY A 67 3.87 16.92 -4.56
C GLY A 67 3.58 16.39 -5.98
N MET A 68 4.63 16.11 -6.77
CA MET A 68 4.49 15.65 -8.16
C MET A 68 4.38 14.13 -8.27
N LEU A 69 4.82 13.40 -7.25
CA LEU A 69 4.82 11.94 -7.23
C LEU A 69 3.47 11.38 -6.75
N ARG A 70 2.89 10.46 -7.55
CA ARG A 70 1.74 9.63 -7.14
C ARG A 70 2.14 8.16 -7.24
N ILE A 71 1.85 7.39 -6.20
CA ILE A 71 2.10 5.95 -6.15
C ILE A 71 0.75 5.27 -5.98
N ALA A 72 0.40 4.39 -6.91
CA ALA A 72 -0.80 3.56 -6.85
C ALA A 72 -0.38 2.09 -6.80
N LEU A 73 -1.12 1.31 -6.01
CA LEU A 73 -0.99 -0.15 -5.96
C LEU A 73 -2.28 -0.74 -6.50
N GLU A 74 -2.16 -1.62 -7.49
CA GLU A 74 -3.28 -2.37 -8.05
C GLU A 74 -3.25 -3.79 -7.47
N CYS A 75 -4.38 -4.27 -6.97
CA CYS A 75 -4.56 -5.63 -6.49
C CYS A 75 -5.56 -6.32 -7.42
N GLU A 76 -5.20 -7.47 -7.98
CA GLU A 76 -6.14 -8.31 -8.71
C GLU A 76 -6.93 -9.16 -7.70
N GLU A 77 -8.23 -8.89 -7.60
CA GLU A 77 -9.14 -9.77 -6.86
C GLU A 77 -9.45 -10.98 -7.75
N ARG A 78 -8.89 -12.14 -7.40
CA ARG A 78 -9.40 -13.39 -7.96
C ARG A 78 -10.79 -13.60 -7.38
N ALA A 79 -11.81 -13.40 -8.20
CA ALA A 79 -13.16 -13.83 -7.88
C ALA A 79 -13.11 -15.32 -7.57
N ASP A 80 -13.17 -15.65 -6.28
CA ASP A 80 -13.47 -17.01 -5.85
C ASP A 80 -14.91 -17.24 -6.31
N ASN A 81 -15.08 -18.03 -7.38
CA ASN A 81 -16.37 -18.42 -7.90
C ASN A 81 -17.05 -19.30 -6.84
N GLY A 82 -17.62 -18.67 -5.83
CA GLY A 82 -18.42 -19.30 -4.80
C GLY A 82 -19.75 -19.72 -5.39
N ASP A 83 -19.79 -20.94 -5.93
CA ASP A 83 -21.01 -21.70 -6.13
C ASP A 83 -21.71 -21.93 -4.77
N GLY A 84 -22.45 -20.92 -4.31
CA GLY A 84 -23.29 -20.97 -3.13
C GLY A 84 -24.59 -21.73 -3.39
N ASN A 85 -24.51 -23.04 -3.64
CA ASN A 85 -25.67 -23.92 -3.54
C ASN A 85 -25.96 -24.21 -2.06
N SER A 86 -27.00 -23.61 -1.49
CA SER A 86 -27.62 -24.09 -0.24
C SER A 86 -29.11 -23.83 -0.23
N ASN A 87 -29.81 -24.83 -0.78
CA ASN A 87 -31.13 -25.35 -0.46
C ASN A 87 -32.00 -24.58 0.55
N ASN A 88 -33.12 -24.09 0.03
CA ASN A 88 -34.33 -23.74 0.76
C ASN A 88 -35.01 -25.03 1.27
N ASN A 89 -35.26 -25.13 2.58
CA ASN A 89 -36.16 -26.14 3.14
C ASN A 89 -36.93 -25.57 4.35
N ASN A 90 -38.26 -25.51 4.15
CA ASN A 90 -39.40 -25.53 5.07
C ASN A 90 -39.62 -24.36 6.04
#